data_AF-A0A9D6P2Q6-F1
#
_entry.id   AF-A0A9D6P2Q6-F1
#
_cell.length_a   1.000
_cell.length_b   1.000
_cell.length_c   1.000
_cell.angle_alpha   90.00
_cell.angle_beta   90.00
_cell.angle_gamma   90.00
#
_symmetry.space_group_name_H-M   'P 1'
#
loop_
_entity.id
_entity.type
_entity.pdbx_description
1 polymer ?
#
loop_
_entity_poly.entity_id
_entity_poly.type
_entity_poly.pdbx_seq_one_letter_code
_entity_poly.pdbx_strand_id
1 'polypeptide(L)' 'GTLGRITASGVMENVVHASADPSEAEREILLWFTPQELLRDCVPIQQSSKVRR' A
#
# COMPACT_ATOMS: atom_id res chain seq x y z
N GLY A 1 2.15 3.71 -7.54
CA GLY A 1 1.25 4.88 -7.48
C GLY A 1 1.47 5.69 -6.21
N THR A 2 1.61 7.01 -6.33
CA THR A 2 2.02 7.86 -5.21
C THR A 2 0.97 8.93 -4.93
N LEU A 3 0.52 9.04 -3.68
CA LEU A 3 -0.46 10.03 -3.25
C LEU A 3 0.23 11.08 -2.38
N GLY A 4 0.06 12.37 -2.70
CA GLY A 4 0.72 13.44 -1.96
C GLY A 4 0.10 14.81 -2.21
N ARG A 5 0.50 15.77 -1.38
CA ARG A 5 0.14 17.20 -1.52
C ARG A 5 1.36 17.98 -2.01
N ILE A 6 1.12 18.95 -2.89
CA ILE A 6 2.15 19.90 -3.30
C ILE A 6 2.07 21.11 -2.36
N THR A 7 3.18 21.47 -1.73
CA THR A 7 3.26 22.67 -0.89
C THR A 7 3.34 23.93 -1.74
N ALA A 8 3.06 25.11 -1.16
CA ALA A 8 3.18 26.39 -1.87
C ALA A 8 4.63 26.69 -2.33
N SER A 9 5.63 26.03 -1.74
CA SER A 9 7.03 26.09 -2.16
C SER A 9 7.38 25.05 -3.23
N GLY A 10 6.41 24.28 -3.74
CA GLY A 10 6.59 23.32 -4.82
C GLY A 10 7.16 21.97 -4.38
N VAL A 11 7.24 21.69 -3.08
CA VAL A 11 7.70 20.39 -2.56
C VAL A 11 6.53 19.40 -2.58
N MET A 12 6.73 18.24 -3.19
CA MET A 12 5.76 17.15 -3.15
C MET A 12 5.95 16.36 -1.86
N GLU A 13 4.96 16.42 -0.98
CA GLU A 13 4.90 15.62 0.24
C GLU A 13 4.11 14.34 -0.06
N ASN A 14 4.83 13.35 -0.58
CA ASN A 14 4.30 12.02 -0.85
C ASN A 14 4.86 11.02 0.15
N VAL A 15 4.35 11.11 1.38
CA VAL A 15 4.78 10.33 2.55
C VAL A 15 4.62 8.82 2.36
N VAL A 16 3.70 8.40 1.47
CA VAL A 16 3.36 6.99 1.26
C VAL A 16 3.46 6.64 -0.22
N HIS A 17 4.14 5.53 -0.50
CA HIS A 17 4.11 4.83 -1.78
C HIS A 17 3.23 3.59 -1.66
N ALA A 18 2.42 3.34 -2.68
CA ALA A 18 1.69 2.10 -2.86
C ALA A 18 1.82 1.67 -4.33
N SER A 19 1.70 0.39 -4.64
CA SER A 19 1.73 -0.08 -6.04
C SER A 19 0.55 0.53 -6.84
N ALA A 20 0.75 0.88 -8.12
CA ALA A 20 -0.35 1.48 -8.91
C ALA A 20 -1.38 0.45 -9.38
N ASP A 21 -0.94 -0.78 -9.62
CA ASP A 21 -1.75 -1.87 -10.14
C ASP A 21 -1.25 -3.24 -9.61
N PRO A 22 -2.01 -4.33 -9.81
CA PRO A 22 -1.63 -5.66 -9.33
C PRO A 22 -0.32 -6.20 -9.89
N SER A 23 0.03 -5.85 -11.14
CA SER A 23 1.27 -6.31 -11.78
C SER A 23 2.49 -5.61 -11.17
N GLU A 24 2.40 -4.31 -10.93
CA GLU A 24 3.41 -3.58 -10.16
C GLU A 24 3.51 -4.11 -8.74
N ALA A 25 2.38 -4.42 -8.10
CA ALA A 25 2.36 -4.94 -6.73
C ALA A 25 3.14 -6.25 -6.59
N GLU A 26 2.95 -7.20 -7.50
CA GLU A 26 3.68 -8.46 -7.48
C GLU A 26 5.20 -8.23 -7.55
N ARG A 27 5.64 -7.37 -8.46
CA ARG A 27 7.07 -7.04 -8.62
C ARG A 27 7.64 -6.32 -7.40
N GLU A 28 6.91 -5.35 -6.85
CA GLU A 28 7.34 -4.62 -5.64
C GLU A 28 7.39 -5.54 -4.42
N ILE A 29 6.38 -6.40 -4.23
CA ILE A 29 6.37 -7.37 -3.12
C ILE A 29 7.61 -8.27 -3.18
N LEU A 30 7.95 -8.81 -4.36
CA LEU A 30 9.14 -9.64 -4.56
C LEU A 30 10.46 -8.88 -4.40
N LEU A 31 10.47 -7.57 -4.60
CA LEU A 31 11.66 -6.73 -4.44
C LEU A 31 11.93 -6.40 -2.97
N TRP A 32 10.87 -6.08 -2.20
CA TRP A 32 10.98 -5.57 -0.85
C TRP A 32 10.94 -6.65 0.24
N PHE A 33 10.33 -7.80 -0.06
CA PHE A 33 10.14 -8.88 0.92
C PHE A 33 10.76 -10.18 0.44
N THR A 34 11.34 -10.91 1.38
CA THR A 34 11.70 -12.30 1.18
C THR A 34 10.48 -13.20 1.34
N PRO A 35 10.45 -14.40 0.73
CA PRO A 35 9.31 -15.32 0.82
C PRO A 35 8.94 -15.72 2.26
N GLN A 36 9.86 -15.62 3.22
CA GLN A 36 9.65 -15.98 4.62
C GLN A 36 8.97 -14.87 5.42
N GLU A 37 9.01 -13.61 4.94
CA GLU A 37 8.35 -12.46 5.57
C GLU A 37 6.88 -12.34 5.18
N LEU A 38 6.45 -13.07 4.14
CA LEU A 38 5.09 -13.07 3.67
C LEU A 38 4.23 -14.08 4.45
N LEU A 39 3.10 -13.61 4.97
CA LEU A 39 2.06 -14.45 5.54
C LEU A 39 1.42 -15.30 4.43
N ARG A 40 1.48 -16.63 4.59
CA ARG A 40 0.87 -17.59 3.65
C ARG A 40 -0.59 -17.87 3.98
N ASP A 41 -0.89 -17.94 5.27
CA ASP A 41 -2.23 -18.20 5.79
C ASP A 41 -2.77 -16.91 6.42
N CYS A 42 -3.68 -16.25 5.72
CA CYS A 42 -4.35 -15.07 6.25
C CYS A 42 -5.49 -15.52 7.18
N VAL A 43 -5.37 -15.26 8.50
CA VAL A 43 -6.51 -15.33 9.42
C VAL A 43 -7.32 -14.05 9.25
N PRO A 44 -8.60 -14.11 8.85
CA PRO A 44 -9.41 -12.90 8.68
C PRO A 44 -9.62 -12.23 10.04
N ILE A 45 -8.96 -11.08 10.24
CA ILE A 45 -9.33 -10.16 11.31
C ILE A 45 -10.64 -9.47 10.92
N GLN A 46 -11.57 -9.40 11.86
CA GLN A 46 -12.97 -9.03 11.63
C GLN A 46 -13.14 -7.88 10.63
N GLN A 47 -13.95 -8.11 9.59
CA GLN A 47 -14.37 -7.09 8.64
C GLN A 47 -15.23 -6.08 9.40
N SER A 48 -14.71 -4.89 9.71
CA SER A 48 -15.53 -3.82 10.27
C SER A 48 -16.59 -3.45 9.25
N SER A 49 -17.84 -3.81 9.54
CA SER A 49 -18.99 -3.44 8.73
C SER A 49 -19.03 -1.91 8.61
N LYS A 50 -19.09 -1.41 7.36
CA LYS A 50 -19.21 0.01 7.04
C LYS A 50 -20.27 0.67 7.93
N VAL A 51 -19.87 1.60 8.78
CA VAL A 51 -20.80 2.55 9.41
C VAL A 51 -21.37 3.41 8.27
N ARG A 52 -22.63 3.13 7.91
CA ARG A 52 -23.41 3.96 6.99
C ARG A 52 -23.67 5.30 7.67
N ARG A 53 -23.29 6.40 7.02
CA ARG A 53 -23.84 7.74 7.29
C ARG A 53 -25.09 7.93 6.44
#